data_AF-M7TGF0-F1
#
_entry.id   AF-M7TGF0-F1
#
_cell.length_a   1.000
_cell.length_b   1.000
_cell.length_c   1.000
_cell.angle_alpha   90.00
_cell.angle_beta   90.00
_cell.angle_gamma   90.00
#
_symmetry.space_group_name_H-M   'P 1'
#
loop_
_entity.id
_entity.type
_entity.pdbx_description
1 polymer ?
#
loop_
_entity_poly.entity_id
_entity_poly.type
_entity_poly.pdbx_seq_one_letter_code
_entity_poly.pdbx_strand_id
1 'polypeptide(L)'
;MARLNYAMGFALLVLVGHPAFAMIRTNQFQQWYPQYGFIFEQIKHDNCSQEFNNYLTGKPQDFPIDRFGGGAQVLLGVTPTILSILGPSTEELAMLGVVARRPLLAIILALGSPSMYLSRAFDYNHPDEMLADRRYRQKQWRPFPAAQWAICAAEYLLAIAAVANIALVNRDLGVKTVCSWMSDMIIAPMVWGILGLAIHMAGAVSLRLRARREYFVDAAGGAPHVVDTPAKWLRDWPRRAREICALEFVPAVAQRDFRMRVFPERQMTPCA
;
A
#
# COMPACT_ATOMS: atom_id res chain seq x y z
N MET A 1 18.41 17.62 -13.00
CA MET A 1 17.58 17.09 -14.10
C MET A 1 17.07 15.65 -13.88
N ALA A 2 17.80 14.74 -13.23
CA ALA A 2 17.31 13.36 -12.99
C ALA A 2 16.12 13.22 -12.01
N ARG A 3 15.87 14.20 -11.12
CA ARG A 3 14.76 14.16 -10.14
C ARG A 3 13.38 14.38 -10.77
N LEU A 4 13.31 15.04 -11.93
CA LEU A 4 12.05 15.35 -12.62
C LEU A 4 11.48 14.12 -13.37
N ASN A 5 12.36 13.24 -13.86
CA ASN A 5 11.97 12.06 -14.63
C ASN A 5 11.25 10.98 -13.80
N TYR A 6 11.53 10.90 -12.50
CA TYR A 6 10.87 9.92 -11.62
C TYR A 6 9.46 10.37 -11.20
N ALA A 7 9.25 11.66 -10.97
CA ALA A 7 7.93 12.22 -10.69
C ALA A 7 7.00 12.10 -11.92
N MET A 8 7.56 12.31 -13.12
CA MET A 8 6.84 12.15 -14.39
C MET A 8 6.51 10.68 -14.69
N GLY A 9 7.39 9.73 -14.32
CA GLY A 9 7.11 8.29 -14.40
C GLY A 9 6.03 7.82 -13.42
N PHE A 10 5.97 8.41 -12.22
CA PHE A 10 4.92 8.12 -11.24
C PHE A 10 3.55 8.65 -11.68
N ALA A 11 3.51 9.86 -12.24
CA ALA A 11 2.30 10.41 -12.86
C ALA A 11 1.82 9.57 -14.06
N LEU A 12 2.75 9.07 -14.90
CA LEU A 12 2.43 8.18 -16.02
C LEU A 12 1.88 6.81 -15.56
N LEU A 13 2.34 6.25 -14.45
CA LEU A 13 1.82 4.99 -13.91
C LEU A 13 0.40 5.14 -13.34
N VAL A 14 0.10 6.31 -12.75
CA VAL A 14 -1.26 6.69 -12.31
C VAL A 14 -2.18 6.98 -13.50
N LEU A 15 -1.65 7.56 -14.59
CA LEU A 15 -2.42 7.90 -15.80
C LEU A 15 -2.64 6.71 -16.76
N VAL A 16 -1.73 5.73 -16.80
CA VAL A 16 -1.89 4.50 -17.61
C VAL A 16 -2.86 3.50 -16.95
N GLY A 17 -3.17 3.69 -15.66
CA GLY A 17 -4.29 3.05 -14.97
C GLY A 17 -5.66 3.66 -15.32
N HIS A 18 -5.78 4.41 -16.43
CA HIS A 18 -7.09 4.81 -16.92
C HIS A 18 -7.95 3.56 -17.19
N PRO A 19 -9.21 3.51 -16.71
CA PRO A 19 -10.08 2.37 -16.87
C PRO A 19 -10.58 2.33 -18.32
N ALA A 20 -9.74 1.90 -19.25
CA ALA A 20 -10.16 1.55 -20.61
C ALA A 20 -11.05 0.29 -20.64
N PHE A 21 -11.29 -0.33 -19.48
CA PHE A 21 -12.22 -1.44 -19.30
C PHE A 21 -13.40 -1.02 -18.41
N ALA A 22 -14.09 0.05 -18.79
CA ALA A 22 -15.42 0.34 -18.30
C ALA A 22 -16.41 -0.67 -18.90
N MET A 23 -16.46 -1.89 -18.34
CA MET A 23 -17.54 -2.82 -18.64
C MET A 23 -18.72 -2.41 -17.75
N ILE A 24 -19.67 -1.65 -18.29
CA ILE A 24 -20.95 -1.38 -17.63
C ILE A 24 -21.58 -2.74 -17.35
N ARG A 25 -21.68 -3.10 -16.07
CA ARG A 25 -22.29 -4.37 -15.68
C ARG A 25 -23.65 -4.08 -15.08
N THR A 26 -24.72 -4.54 -15.73
CA THR A 26 -26.10 -4.29 -15.31
C THR A 26 -26.61 -5.27 -14.26
N ASN A 27 -25.79 -6.18 -13.76
CA ASN A 27 -26.20 -7.22 -12.81
C ASN A 27 -25.84 -6.90 -11.33
N GLN A 28 -25.32 -5.72 -11.07
CA GLN A 28 -25.17 -5.15 -9.72
C GLN A 28 -26.55 -4.87 -9.12
N PHE A 29 -26.64 -4.71 -7.79
CA PHE A 29 -27.91 -4.46 -7.07
C PHE A 29 -28.92 -5.61 -7.07
N GLN A 30 -28.48 -6.83 -7.39
CA GLN A 30 -29.29 -8.03 -7.22
C GLN A 30 -29.23 -8.59 -5.78
N GLN A 31 -28.20 -8.19 -5.03
CA GLN A 31 -27.97 -8.63 -3.66
C GLN A 31 -27.64 -7.43 -2.79
N TRP A 32 -28.32 -7.33 -1.66
CA TRP A 32 -28.19 -6.23 -0.72
C TRP A 32 -27.50 -6.68 0.56
N TYR A 33 -26.97 -5.73 1.33
CA TYR A 33 -26.51 -6.03 2.69
C TYR A 33 -27.68 -6.59 3.51
N PRO A 34 -27.51 -7.72 4.24
CA PRO A 34 -28.61 -8.37 4.95
C PRO A 34 -29.38 -7.43 5.89
N GLN A 35 -28.69 -6.47 6.48
CA GLN A 35 -29.22 -5.47 7.41
C GLN A 35 -30.32 -4.59 6.79
N TYR A 36 -30.19 -4.25 5.51
CA TYR A 36 -31.06 -3.30 4.80
C TYR A 36 -31.78 -3.92 3.59
N GLY A 37 -31.49 -5.19 3.28
CA GLY A 37 -31.96 -5.83 2.07
C GLY A 37 -33.48 -5.89 1.95
N PHE A 38 -34.18 -6.13 3.06
CA PHE A 38 -35.64 -6.18 3.06
C PHE A 38 -36.29 -4.86 2.61
N ILE A 39 -35.69 -3.72 2.95
CA ILE A 39 -36.20 -2.39 2.58
C ILE A 39 -36.09 -2.20 1.07
N PHE A 40 -34.92 -2.50 0.50
CA PHE A 40 -34.68 -2.36 -0.94
C PHE A 40 -35.46 -3.37 -1.76
N GLU A 41 -35.62 -4.61 -1.26
CA GLU A 41 -36.46 -5.61 -1.89
C GLU A 41 -37.94 -5.17 -1.93
N GLN A 42 -38.44 -4.58 -0.85
CA GLN A 42 -39.80 -4.04 -0.81
C GLN A 42 -39.98 -2.84 -1.75
N ILE A 43 -39.05 -1.88 -1.76
CA ILE A 43 -39.10 -0.72 -2.68
C ILE A 43 -39.07 -1.18 -4.15
N LYS A 44 -38.21 -2.15 -4.47
CA LYS A 44 -38.13 -2.76 -5.79
C LYS A 44 -39.47 -3.39 -6.18
N HIS A 45 -40.08 -4.16 -5.28
CA HIS A 45 -41.36 -4.84 -5.53
C HIS A 45 -42.52 -3.85 -5.73
N ASP A 46 -42.64 -2.84 -4.87
CA ASP A 46 -43.85 -2.02 -4.78
C ASP A 46 -43.86 -0.82 -5.75
N ASN A 47 -42.70 -0.23 -6.06
CA ASN A 47 -42.65 1.06 -6.79
C ASN A 47 -41.64 1.13 -7.94
N CYS A 48 -40.60 0.28 -7.96
CA CYS A 48 -39.46 0.47 -8.87
C CYS A 48 -39.12 -0.76 -9.75
N SER A 49 -40.07 -1.68 -9.92
CA SER A 49 -39.84 -2.93 -10.66
C SER A 49 -39.54 -2.71 -12.15
N GLN A 50 -40.17 -1.71 -12.78
CA GLN A 50 -39.99 -1.44 -14.21
C GLN A 50 -38.62 -0.79 -14.48
N GLU A 51 -38.23 0.17 -13.65
CA GLU A 51 -36.94 0.86 -13.65
C GLU A 51 -35.81 -0.12 -13.43
N PHE A 52 -35.96 -1.03 -12.44
CA PHE A 52 -34.99 -2.08 -12.19
C PHE A 52 -34.84 -3.04 -13.39
N ASN A 53 -35.93 -3.41 -14.07
CA ASN A 53 -35.87 -4.24 -15.28
C ASN A 53 -35.23 -3.49 -16.48
N ASN A 54 -35.49 -2.20 -16.63
CA ASN A 54 -34.83 -1.36 -17.63
C ASN A 54 -33.32 -1.27 -17.37
N TYR A 55 -32.94 -1.12 -16.09
CA TYR A 55 -31.55 -1.15 -15.65
C TYR A 55 -30.87 -2.49 -16.00
N LEU A 56 -31.47 -3.64 -15.65
CA LEU A 56 -30.93 -4.97 -15.98
C LEU A 56 -30.75 -5.17 -17.49
N THR A 57 -31.65 -4.61 -18.30
CA THR A 57 -31.64 -4.72 -19.77
C THR A 57 -30.77 -3.67 -20.47
N GLY A 58 -30.11 -2.79 -19.71
CA GLY A 58 -29.19 -1.78 -20.25
C GLY A 58 -29.89 -0.71 -21.10
N LYS A 59 -31.20 -0.51 -20.91
CA LYS A 59 -31.92 0.59 -21.56
C LYS A 59 -31.52 1.90 -20.87
N PRO A 60 -31.13 2.94 -21.63
CA PRO A 60 -30.82 4.24 -21.05
C PRO A 60 -32.05 4.78 -20.34
N GLN A 61 -31.89 5.26 -19.10
CA GLN A 61 -32.95 5.91 -18.35
C GLN A 61 -32.58 7.36 -18.07
N ASP A 62 -33.51 8.27 -18.37
CA ASP A 62 -33.43 9.70 -18.08
C ASP A 62 -33.76 9.98 -16.61
N PHE A 63 -32.91 9.51 -15.70
CA PHE A 63 -33.03 9.88 -14.29
C PHE A 63 -31.84 10.76 -13.88
N PRO A 64 -32.07 11.89 -13.20
CA PRO A 64 -31.00 12.65 -12.58
C PRO A 64 -30.36 11.77 -11.51
N ILE A 65 -29.16 11.26 -11.79
CA ILE A 65 -28.36 10.52 -10.82
C ILE A 65 -27.93 11.52 -9.74
N ASP A 66 -28.62 11.50 -8.60
CA ASP A 66 -28.20 12.28 -7.45
C ASP A 66 -26.97 11.63 -6.82
N ARG A 67 -25.79 12.17 -7.13
CA ARG A 67 -24.48 11.63 -6.72
C ARG A 67 -24.19 11.77 -5.22
N PHE A 68 -25.12 12.32 -4.43
CA PHE A 68 -24.89 12.76 -3.05
C PHE A 68 -25.84 12.14 -2.00
N GLY A 69 -26.15 10.85 -2.07
CA GLY A 69 -26.95 10.16 -1.04
C GLY A 69 -26.31 10.19 0.37
N GLY A 70 -26.84 11.04 1.27
CA GLY A 70 -26.23 11.45 2.55
C GLY A 70 -26.36 10.50 3.76
N GLY A 71 -26.94 9.31 3.63
CA GLY A 71 -27.17 8.42 4.79
C GLY A 71 -25.91 7.76 5.38
N ALA A 72 -24.88 7.53 4.56
CA ALA A 72 -23.63 6.91 5.00
C ALA A 72 -22.60 7.94 5.52
N GLN A 73 -22.91 9.25 5.45
CA GLN A 73 -21.95 10.35 5.56
C GLN A 73 -21.35 10.55 6.96
N VAL A 74 -22.03 10.13 8.01
CA VAL A 74 -21.52 10.26 9.40
C VAL A 74 -20.52 9.14 9.74
N LEU A 75 -20.88 7.88 9.46
CA LEU A 75 -19.95 6.74 9.62
C LEU A 75 -18.79 6.85 8.61
N LEU A 76 -19.08 7.15 7.34
CA LEU A 76 -18.04 7.44 6.33
C LEU A 76 -17.26 8.73 6.60
N GLY A 77 -17.74 9.62 7.47
CA GLY A 77 -17.00 10.82 7.86
C GLY A 77 -15.88 10.51 8.86
N VAL A 78 -16.10 9.55 9.75
CA VAL A 78 -15.15 9.18 10.81
C VAL A 78 -14.29 7.97 10.42
N THR A 79 -14.80 7.05 9.59
CA THR A 79 -14.04 5.87 9.12
C THR A 79 -12.71 6.23 8.45
N PRO A 80 -12.61 7.23 7.55
CA PRO A 80 -11.32 7.65 6.99
C PRO A 80 -10.32 8.06 8.07
N THR A 81 -10.78 8.75 9.12
CA THR A 81 -9.93 9.14 10.25
C THR A 81 -9.45 7.91 11.03
N ILE A 82 -10.35 7.00 11.39
CA ILE A 82 -9.98 5.76 12.10
C ILE A 82 -8.99 4.92 11.27
N LEU A 83 -9.28 4.72 9.99
CA LEU A 83 -8.42 3.97 9.08
C LEU A 83 -7.07 4.67 8.87
N SER A 84 -7.05 6.00 8.87
CA SER A 84 -5.78 6.74 8.81
C SER A 84 -4.97 6.52 10.10
N ILE A 85 -5.59 6.50 11.28
CA ILE A 85 -4.88 6.30 12.55
C ILE A 85 -4.34 4.86 12.68
N LEU A 86 -5.05 3.87 12.14
CA LEU A 86 -4.67 2.46 12.21
C LEU A 86 -3.79 1.99 11.05
N GLY A 87 -3.65 2.81 10.00
CA GLY A 87 -2.88 2.47 8.82
C GLY A 87 -1.37 2.40 9.11
N PRO A 88 -0.61 1.53 8.43
CA PRO A 88 0.83 1.54 8.49
C PRO A 88 1.37 2.82 7.87
N SER A 89 2.47 3.32 8.43
CA SER A 89 3.18 4.44 7.81
C SER A 89 3.94 3.99 6.56
N THR A 90 4.10 4.91 5.61
CA THR A 90 4.91 4.68 4.41
C THR A 90 6.37 4.37 4.74
N GLU A 91 6.87 4.92 5.84
CA GLU A 91 8.25 4.71 6.29
C GLU A 91 8.46 3.35 6.96
N GLU A 92 7.48 2.83 7.72
CA GLU A 92 7.58 1.48 8.31
C GLU A 92 7.66 0.40 7.22
N LEU A 93 6.79 0.48 6.21
CA LEU A 93 6.83 -0.44 5.07
C LEU A 93 8.07 -0.21 4.19
N ALA A 94 8.52 1.03 4.04
CA ALA A 94 9.79 1.32 3.38
C ALA A 94 10.98 0.74 4.15
N MET A 95 11.03 0.85 5.48
CA MET A 95 12.08 0.27 6.30
C MET A 95 12.10 -1.25 6.18
N LEU A 96 10.93 -1.90 6.18
CA LEU A 96 10.82 -3.34 5.98
C LEU A 96 11.36 -3.77 4.60
N GLY A 97 10.96 -3.09 3.53
CA GLY A 97 11.38 -3.45 2.17
C GLY A 97 12.84 -3.10 1.85
N VAL A 98 13.34 -1.98 2.36
CA VAL A 98 14.66 -1.41 2.01
C VAL A 98 15.74 -1.84 2.99
N VAL A 99 15.46 -1.72 4.28
CA VAL A 99 16.45 -1.92 5.37
C VAL A 99 16.47 -3.38 5.76
N ALA A 100 15.31 -3.94 6.10
CA ALA A 100 15.20 -5.36 6.40
C ALA A 100 15.28 -6.26 5.16
N ARG A 101 15.31 -5.70 3.94
CA ARG A 101 15.42 -6.48 2.68
C ARG A 101 14.31 -7.53 2.50
N ARG A 102 13.08 -7.20 2.94
CA ARG A 102 11.88 -8.04 2.77
C ARG A 102 10.83 -7.38 1.87
N PRO A 103 11.17 -7.04 0.60
CA PRO A 103 10.26 -6.33 -0.29
C PRO A 103 8.97 -7.10 -0.60
N LEU A 104 8.97 -8.44 -0.65
CA LEU A 104 7.72 -9.16 -0.97
C LEU A 104 6.73 -9.04 0.18
N LEU A 105 7.19 -9.24 1.42
CA LEU A 105 6.33 -9.04 2.59
C LEU A 105 5.81 -7.61 2.66
N ALA A 106 6.66 -6.61 2.40
CA ALA A 106 6.26 -5.20 2.39
C ALA A 106 5.17 -4.90 1.33
N ILE A 107 5.25 -5.51 0.14
CA ILE A 107 4.23 -5.36 -0.91
C ILE A 107 2.91 -6.02 -0.50
N ILE A 108 2.96 -7.23 0.06
CA ILE A 108 1.73 -7.93 0.52
C ILE A 108 1.06 -7.14 1.64
N LEU A 109 1.84 -6.62 2.60
CA LEU A 109 1.31 -5.78 3.67
C LEU A 109 0.72 -4.46 3.15
N ALA A 110 1.35 -3.82 2.15
CA ALA A 110 0.81 -2.62 1.51
C ALA A 110 -0.52 -2.92 0.78
N LEU A 111 -0.63 -4.06 0.10
CA LEU A 111 -1.88 -4.49 -0.54
C LEU A 111 -2.98 -4.83 0.47
N GLY A 112 -2.60 -5.38 1.62
CA GLY A 112 -3.51 -5.70 2.72
C GLY A 112 -3.89 -4.48 3.58
N SER A 113 -3.31 -3.31 3.30
CA SER A 113 -3.51 -2.09 4.07
C SER A 113 -3.64 -0.86 3.15
N PRO A 114 -4.83 -0.65 2.57
CA PRO A 114 -5.06 0.47 1.65
C PRO A 114 -5.13 1.83 2.37
N SER A 115 -5.11 1.86 3.71
CA SER A 115 -5.14 3.10 4.49
C SER A 115 -3.74 3.57 4.88
N MET A 116 -3.55 4.89 4.88
CA MET A 116 -2.29 5.50 5.26
C MET A 116 -2.47 6.41 6.46
N TYR A 117 -1.46 6.39 7.33
CA TYR A 117 -1.34 7.33 8.42
C TYR A 117 -0.97 8.72 7.92
N LEU A 118 -1.98 9.57 7.74
CA LEU A 118 -1.88 10.89 7.10
C LEU A 118 -1.01 11.88 7.86
N SER A 119 -1.06 11.93 9.20
CA SER A 119 -0.26 12.92 9.96
C SER A 119 1.24 12.62 9.90
N ARG A 120 1.63 11.34 9.94
CA ARG A 120 3.03 10.92 9.79
C ARG A 120 3.53 11.00 8.33
N ALA A 121 2.66 11.23 7.34
CA ALA A 121 3.12 11.52 5.98
C ALA A 121 3.83 12.87 5.86
N PHE A 122 3.58 13.78 6.81
CA PHE A 122 4.20 15.10 6.89
C PHE A 122 5.29 15.19 7.96
N ASP A 123 5.35 14.24 8.89
CA ASP A 123 6.45 14.13 9.84
C ASP A 123 7.68 13.56 9.16
N TYR A 124 8.81 14.23 9.35
CA TYR A 124 10.09 13.76 8.86
C TYR A 124 10.75 12.88 9.93
N ASN A 125 10.69 11.55 9.78
CA ASN A 125 11.42 10.68 10.69
C ASN A 125 12.86 10.46 10.19
N HIS A 126 13.82 10.57 11.11
CA HIS A 126 15.22 10.29 10.88
C HIS A 126 15.46 8.78 11.09
N PRO A 127 15.62 7.96 10.03
CA PRO A 127 15.72 6.52 10.16
C PRO A 127 17.00 6.08 10.91
N ASP A 128 18.03 6.93 10.89
CA ASP A 128 19.23 6.81 11.71
C ASP A 128 18.94 6.96 13.20
N GLU A 129 18.10 7.91 13.61
CA GLU A 129 17.71 8.08 15.02
C GLU A 129 16.83 6.94 15.54
N MET A 130 15.97 6.37 14.66
CA MET A 130 15.15 5.20 15.00
C MET A 130 16.01 3.96 15.26
N LEU A 131 17.08 3.80 14.49
CA LEU A 131 18.01 2.68 14.59
C LEU A 131 19.20 2.96 15.51
N ALA A 132 19.35 4.19 16.01
CA ALA A 132 20.43 4.57 16.90
C ALA A 132 20.38 3.74 18.20
N ASP A 133 21.56 3.35 18.64
CA ASP A 133 21.69 2.68 19.93
C ASP A 133 21.40 3.68 21.05
N ARG A 134 20.65 3.24 22.06
CA ARG A 134 20.25 4.10 23.19
C ARG A 134 20.86 3.54 24.46
N ARG A 135 21.31 4.42 25.37
CA ARG A 135 21.96 4.04 26.64
C ARG A 135 21.15 3.04 27.49
N TYR A 136 19.83 3.01 27.33
CA TYR A 136 18.90 2.09 28.02
C TYR A 136 18.15 1.15 27.08
N ARG A 137 18.68 0.90 25.86
CA ARG A 137 18.06 -0.03 24.91
C ARG A 137 18.15 -1.45 25.48
N GLN A 138 16.98 -2.07 25.69
CA GLN A 138 16.91 -3.47 26.09
C GLN A 138 17.53 -4.36 25.00
N LYS A 139 18.22 -5.43 25.42
CA LYS A 139 18.78 -6.39 24.47
C LYS A 139 17.64 -6.98 23.65
N GLN A 140 17.69 -6.74 22.34
CA GLN A 140 16.68 -7.24 21.43
C GLN A 140 16.63 -8.77 21.51
N TRP A 141 15.46 -9.31 21.85
CA TRP A 141 15.23 -10.75 21.85
C TRP A 141 15.41 -11.30 20.44
N ARG A 142 15.99 -12.50 20.33
CA ARG A 142 16.26 -13.14 19.04
C ARG A 142 15.73 -14.58 19.04
N PRO A 143 14.81 -14.92 18.14
CA PRO A 143 14.30 -16.28 18.04
C PRO A 143 15.39 -17.25 17.53
N PHE A 144 15.32 -18.50 17.99
CA PHE A 144 16.12 -19.60 17.44
C PHE A 144 15.65 -19.95 16.00
N PRO A 145 16.44 -20.67 15.19
CA PRO A 145 16.16 -20.84 13.76
C PRO A 145 14.78 -21.41 13.41
N ALA A 146 14.28 -22.40 14.16
CA ALA A 146 12.94 -22.94 13.90
C ALA A 146 11.82 -21.94 14.26
N ALA A 147 11.97 -21.16 15.33
CA ALA A 147 11.04 -20.08 15.66
C ALA A 147 11.08 -18.96 14.59
N GLN A 148 12.23 -18.70 13.97
CA GLN A 148 12.31 -17.73 12.86
C GLN A 148 11.44 -18.14 11.67
N TRP A 149 11.50 -19.42 11.27
CA TRP A 149 10.66 -19.96 10.22
C TRP A 149 9.18 -19.89 10.57
N ALA A 150 8.81 -20.23 11.81
CA ALA A 150 7.43 -20.12 12.28
C ALA A 150 6.91 -18.67 12.26
N ILE A 151 7.73 -17.71 12.70
CA ILE A 151 7.39 -16.28 12.66
C ILE A 151 7.20 -15.81 11.21
N CYS A 152 8.13 -16.14 10.31
CA CYS A 152 7.97 -15.80 8.89
C CYS A 152 6.70 -16.40 8.28
N ALA A 153 6.43 -17.69 8.53
CA ALA A 153 5.23 -18.33 8.03
C ALA A 153 3.96 -17.63 8.55
N ALA A 154 3.92 -17.29 9.85
CA ALA A 154 2.81 -16.56 10.44
C ALA A 154 2.65 -15.16 9.82
N GLU A 155 3.73 -14.40 9.63
CA GLU A 155 3.70 -13.08 8.99
C GLU A 155 3.11 -13.14 7.58
N TYR A 156 3.53 -14.09 6.74
CA TYR A 156 2.99 -14.23 5.39
C TYR A 156 1.54 -14.70 5.39
N LEU A 157 1.18 -15.66 6.24
CA LEU A 157 -0.20 -16.14 6.33
C LEU A 157 -1.15 -15.03 6.75
N LEU A 158 -0.79 -14.25 7.77
CA LEU A 158 -1.59 -13.11 8.23
C LEU A 158 -1.66 -12.01 7.17
N ALA A 159 -0.56 -11.70 6.50
CA ALA A 159 -0.53 -10.69 5.45
C ALA A 159 -1.40 -11.10 4.24
N ILE A 160 -1.32 -12.36 3.80
CA ILE A 160 -2.17 -12.89 2.72
C ILE A 160 -3.65 -12.90 3.13
N ALA A 161 -3.95 -13.29 4.37
CA ALA A 161 -5.31 -13.25 4.90
C ALA A 161 -5.87 -11.82 4.92
N ALA A 162 -5.05 -10.83 5.29
CA ALA A 162 -5.43 -9.41 5.21
C ALA A 162 -5.72 -8.96 3.77
N VAL A 163 -4.88 -9.35 2.80
CA VAL A 163 -5.13 -9.06 1.37
C VAL A 163 -6.45 -9.69 0.90
N ALA A 164 -6.70 -10.96 1.24
CA ALA A 164 -7.93 -11.63 0.89
C ALA A 164 -9.15 -10.92 1.50
N ASN A 165 -9.06 -10.50 2.77
CA ASN A 165 -10.10 -9.72 3.43
C ASN A 165 -10.37 -8.39 2.70
N ILE A 166 -9.33 -7.64 2.34
CA ILE A 166 -9.47 -6.39 1.57
C ILE A 166 -10.08 -6.65 0.19
N ALA A 167 -9.71 -7.72 -0.50
CA ALA A 167 -10.26 -8.06 -1.80
C ALA A 167 -11.76 -8.39 -1.72
N LEU A 168 -12.17 -9.19 -0.72
CA LEU A 168 -13.56 -9.54 -0.48
C LEU A 168 -14.40 -8.32 -0.09
N VAL A 169 -13.89 -7.48 0.80
CA VAL A 169 -14.57 -6.24 1.22
C VAL A 169 -14.75 -5.30 0.04
N ASN A 170 -13.71 -5.08 -0.79
CA ASN A 170 -13.81 -4.21 -1.97
C ASN A 170 -14.79 -4.77 -3.02
N ARG A 171 -14.81 -6.09 -3.23
CA ARG A 171 -15.79 -6.75 -4.11
C ARG A 171 -17.21 -6.55 -3.60
N ASP A 172 -17.43 -6.72 -2.30
CA ASP A 172 -18.74 -6.54 -1.69
C ASP A 172 -19.19 -5.08 -1.74
N LEU A 173 -18.28 -4.12 -1.51
CA LEU A 173 -18.55 -2.70 -1.72
C LEU A 173 -19.03 -2.46 -3.16
N GLY A 174 -18.30 -2.95 -4.16
CA GLY A 174 -18.65 -2.75 -5.57
C GLY A 174 -20.02 -3.32 -5.99
N VAL A 175 -20.45 -4.44 -5.40
CA VAL A 175 -21.71 -5.11 -5.79
C VAL A 175 -22.90 -4.69 -4.94
N LYS A 176 -22.68 -4.31 -3.68
CA LYS A 176 -23.74 -4.09 -2.67
C LYS A 176 -23.98 -2.62 -2.33
N THR A 177 -23.20 -1.65 -2.82
CA THR A 177 -23.39 -0.21 -2.51
C THR A 177 -24.05 0.57 -3.64
N VAL A 178 -25.19 1.18 -3.34
CA VAL A 178 -25.98 2.01 -4.28
C VAL A 178 -25.25 3.31 -4.65
N CYS A 179 -24.60 3.92 -3.66
CA CYS A 179 -23.87 5.18 -3.82
C CYS A 179 -22.37 4.91 -3.78
N SER A 180 -21.71 5.02 -4.92
CA SER A 180 -20.25 5.01 -5.02
C SER A 180 -19.79 6.06 -6.04
N TRP A 181 -18.55 6.54 -5.91
CA TRP A 181 -18.00 7.59 -6.77
C TRP A 181 -18.00 7.22 -8.28
N MET A 182 -18.05 5.92 -8.59
CA MET A 182 -18.19 5.34 -9.92
C MET A 182 -19.16 4.15 -9.86
N SER A 183 -20.45 4.43 -9.72
CA SER A 183 -21.52 3.42 -9.57
C SER A 183 -21.70 2.53 -10.79
N ASP A 184 -21.13 2.89 -11.94
CA ASP A 184 -21.07 2.13 -13.17
C ASP A 184 -19.94 1.07 -13.18
N MET A 185 -19.01 1.13 -12.21
CA MET A 185 -17.83 0.25 -12.15
C MET A 185 -17.72 -0.49 -10.82
N ILE A 186 -18.12 -1.77 -10.81
CA ILE A 186 -17.98 -2.68 -9.64
C ILE A 186 -16.52 -2.79 -9.15
N ILE A 187 -15.56 -2.69 -10.07
CA ILE A 187 -14.13 -2.83 -9.75
C ILE A 187 -13.50 -1.55 -9.21
N ALA A 188 -14.19 -0.40 -9.24
CA ALA A 188 -13.62 0.87 -8.83
C ALA A 188 -13.03 0.87 -7.40
N PRO A 189 -13.70 0.28 -6.38
CA PRO A 189 -13.11 0.17 -5.04
C PRO A 189 -11.82 -0.67 -5.01
N MET A 190 -11.75 -1.75 -5.81
CA MET A 190 -10.54 -2.58 -5.91
C MET A 190 -9.38 -1.81 -6.55
N VAL A 191 -9.65 -1.08 -7.63
CA VAL A 191 -8.64 -0.24 -8.30
C VAL A 191 -8.12 0.83 -7.34
N TRP A 192 -9.02 1.47 -6.59
CA TRP A 192 -8.65 2.46 -5.58
C TRP A 192 -7.80 1.87 -4.46
N GLY A 193 -8.15 0.67 -3.97
CA GLY A 193 -7.35 -0.04 -2.96
C GLY A 193 -5.93 -0.34 -3.41
N ILE A 194 -5.74 -0.69 -4.70
CA ILE A 194 -4.42 -0.94 -5.29
C ILE A 194 -3.61 0.35 -5.43
N LEU A 195 -4.26 1.51 -5.59
CA LEU A 195 -3.57 2.80 -5.72
C LEU A 195 -2.74 3.14 -4.46
N GLY A 196 -3.15 2.66 -3.28
CA GLY A 196 -2.38 2.78 -2.04
C GLY A 196 -0.97 2.17 -2.15
N LEU A 197 -0.81 1.09 -2.93
CA LEU A 197 0.51 0.49 -3.19
C LEU A 197 1.47 1.49 -3.82
N ALA A 198 0.99 2.33 -4.75
CA ALA A 198 1.84 3.33 -5.39
C ALA A 198 2.45 4.29 -4.36
N ILE A 199 1.68 4.68 -3.34
CA ILE A 199 2.15 5.61 -2.31
C ILE A 199 3.20 4.95 -1.41
N HIS A 200 3.00 3.69 -1.02
CA HIS A 200 4.01 2.91 -0.30
C HIS A 200 5.28 2.71 -1.13
N MET A 201 5.15 2.50 -2.44
CA MET A 201 6.30 2.42 -3.36
C MET A 201 7.06 3.75 -3.45
N ALA A 202 6.36 4.88 -3.50
CA ALA A 202 6.99 6.21 -3.45
C ALA A 202 7.76 6.42 -2.14
N GLY A 203 7.20 5.99 -0.99
CA GLY A 203 7.89 5.98 0.30
C GLY A 203 9.15 5.12 0.28
N ALA A 204 9.07 3.91 -0.27
CA ALA A 204 10.22 3.00 -0.41
C ALA A 204 11.32 3.58 -1.32
N VAL A 205 10.94 4.23 -2.42
CA VAL A 205 11.89 4.92 -3.30
C VAL A 205 12.55 6.09 -2.59
N SER A 206 11.77 6.93 -1.90
CA SER A 206 12.28 8.04 -1.09
C SER A 206 13.31 7.57 -0.07
N LEU A 207 13.00 6.50 0.68
CA LEU A 207 13.92 5.93 1.65
C LEU A 207 15.16 5.32 0.99
N ARG A 208 15.04 4.64 -0.16
CA ARG A 208 16.21 4.11 -0.91
C ARG A 208 17.18 5.20 -1.37
N LEU A 209 16.66 6.39 -1.68
CA LEU A 209 17.48 7.52 -2.10
C LEU A 209 18.20 8.18 -0.91
N ARG A 210 17.61 8.10 0.29
CA ARG A 210 18.13 8.72 1.52
C ARG A 210 19.00 7.80 2.36
N ALA A 211 18.69 6.51 2.39
CA ALA A 211 19.31 5.53 3.27
C ALA A 211 19.79 4.31 2.49
N ARG A 212 21.01 3.86 2.83
CA ARG A 212 21.61 2.64 2.29
C ARG A 212 22.04 1.72 3.42
N ARG A 213 21.74 0.43 3.28
CA ARG A 213 22.26 -0.61 4.16
C ARG A 213 23.69 -0.99 3.74
N GLU A 214 24.62 -0.92 4.68
CA GLU A 214 26.01 -1.36 4.58
C GLU A 214 26.22 -2.61 5.47
N TYR A 215 27.00 -3.57 5.00
CA TYR A 215 27.35 -4.77 5.77
C TYR A 215 28.71 -4.58 6.46
N PHE A 216 28.91 -5.17 7.64
CA PHE A 216 30.18 -5.08 8.36
C PHE A 216 31.38 -5.65 7.57
N VAL A 217 31.15 -6.55 6.63
CA VAL A 217 32.20 -7.11 5.77
C VAL A 217 32.82 -6.05 4.84
N ASP A 218 32.05 -5.04 4.44
CA ASP A 218 32.56 -3.92 3.63
C ASP A 218 33.25 -2.84 4.49
N ALA A 219 32.95 -2.79 5.80
CA ALA A 219 33.54 -1.83 6.74
C ALA A 219 35.01 -2.11 7.07
N ALA A 220 35.55 -3.28 6.69
CA ALA A 220 36.95 -3.67 6.86
C ALA A 220 37.87 -3.15 5.73
N GLY A 221 37.59 -1.96 5.18
CA GLY A 221 38.46 -1.28 4.20
C GLY A 221 38.04 -1.42 2.73
N GLY A 222 36.87 -1.99 2.44
CA GLY A 222 36.30 -1.95 1.10
C GLY A 222 35.60 -0.62 0.85
N ALA A 223 35.99 0.13 -0.19
CA ALA A 223 35.25 1.33 -0.57
C ALA A 223 33.76 0.97 -0.76
N PRO A 224 32.82 1.79 -0.24
CA PRO A 224 31.39 1.52 -0.39
C PRO A 224 31.09 1.32 -1.87
N HIS A 225 30.33 0.27 -2.22
CA HIS A 225 30.03 -0.07 -3.61
C HIS A 225 29.11 1.01 -4.21
N VAL A 226 29.68 2.15 -4.61
CA VAL A 226 28.93 3.25 -5.22
C VAL A 226 28.50 2.77 -6.60
N VAL A 227 27.20 2.87 -6.83
CA VAL A 227 26.56 2.47 -8.07
C VAL A 227 26.38 3.77 -8.82
N ASP A 228 27.42 4.17 -9.54
CA ASP A 228 27.47 5.49 -10.17
C ASP A 228 26.65 5.56 -11.46
N THR A 229 26.28 4.40 -12.03
CA THR A 229 25.55 4.32 -13.30
C THR A 229 24.41 3.28 -13.29
N PRO A 230 23.29 3.52 -14.00
CA PRO A 230 22.20 2.56 -14.16
C PRO A 230 22.65 1.23 -14.77
N ALA A 231 23.62 1.25 -15.69
CA ALA A 231 24.16 0.05 -16.31
C ALA A 231 24.89 -0.86 -15.31
N LYS A 232 25.69 -0.27 -14.41
CA LYS A 232 26.32 -0.99 -13.29
C LYS A 232 25.27 -1.50 -12.30
N TRP A 233 24.23 -0.71 -12.05
CA TRP A 233 23.08 -1.10 -11.21
C TRP A 233 22.38 -2.37 -11.74
N LEU A 234 22.10 -2.43 -13.05
CA LEU A 234 21.48 -3.57 -13.72
C LEU A 234 22.39 -4.80 -13.72
N ARG A 235 23.70 -4.60 -13.95
CA ARG A 235 24.69 -5.68 -13.94
C ARG A 235 24.80 -6.35 -12.57
N ASP A 236 24.68 -5.58 -11.49
CA ASP A 236 24.72 -6.08 -10.11
C ASP A 236 23.39 -6.71 -9.64
N TRP A 237 22.35 -6.72 -10.48
CA TRP A 237 21.02 -7.22 -10.13
C TRP A 237 21.01 -8.68 -9.61
N PRO A 238 21.71 -9.66 -10.23
CA PRO A 238 21.69 -11.05 -9.74
C PRO A 238 22.27 -11.20 -8.32
N ARG A 239 23.26 -10.38 -7.96
CA ARG A 239 23.81 -10.35 -6.60
C ARG A 239 22.75 -9.83 -5.61
N ARG A 240 22.06 -8.75 -5.97
CA ARG A 240 21.03 -8.15 -5.12
C ARG A 240 19.80 -9.02 -4.98
N ALA A 241 19.39 -9.70 -6.06
CA ALA A 241 18.31 -10.66 -6.03
C ALA A 241 18.63 -11.80 -5.06
N ARG A 242 19.86 -12.34 -5.09
CA ARG A 242 20.31 -13.33 -4.11
C ARG A 242 20.29 -12.80 -2.67
N GLU A 243 20.76 -11.58 -2.43
CA GLU A 243 20.71 -10.95 -1.11
C GLU A 243 19.26 -10.77 -0.60
N ILE A 244 18.34 -10.37 -1.48
CA ILE A 244 16.91 -10.25 -1.15
C ILE A 244 16.35 -11.63 -0.83
N CYS A 245 16.52 -12.63 -1.70
CA CYS A 245 16.01 -13.98 -1.47
C CYS A 245 16.56 -14.61 -0.18
N ALA A 246 17.82 -14.33 0.17
CA ALA A 246 18.45 -14.84 1.38
C ALA A 246 17.88 -14.21 2.67
N LEU A 247 17.33 -13.00 2.59
CA LEU A 247 16.85 -12.23 3.75
C LEU A 247 15.32 -12.11 3.83
N GLU A 248 14.61 -12.38 2.73
CA GLU A 248 13.14 -12.28 2.66
C GLU A 248 12.46 -13.16 3.73
N PHE A 249 12.97 -14.37 3.93
CA PHE A 249 12.47 -15.34 4.91
C PHE A 249 13.22 -15.32 6.25
N VAL A 250 13.98 -14.26 6.52
CA VAL A 250 14.60 -14.03 7.82
C VAL A 250 13.86 -12.90 8.52
N PRO A 251 13.20 -13.16 9.68
CA PRO A 251 12.48 -12.12 10.41
C PRO A 251 13.39 -10.93 10.68
N ALA A 252 12.87 -9.70 10.57
CA ALA A 252 13.66 -8.49 10.77
C ALA A 252 14.38 -8.48 12.13
N VAL A 253 13.73 -9.05 13.16
CA VAL A 253 14.28 -9.20 14.52
C VAL A 253 15.51 -10.11 14.60
N ALA A 254 15.67 -11.05 13.66
CA ALA A 254 16.75 -12.02 13.62
C ALA A 254 17.95 -11.57 12.76
N GLN A 255 17.82 -10.47 12.01
CA GLN A 255 18.90 -9.97 11.15
C GLN A 255 20.06 -9.41 11.98
N ARG A 256 21.28 -9.65 11.52
CA ARG A 256 22.52 -9.26 12.21
C ARG A 256 23.33 -8.26 11.40
N ASP A 257 24.16 -7.52 12.12
CA ASP A 257 25.37 -6.85 11.61
C ASP A 257 25.14 -6.10 10.30
N PHE A 258 24.22 -5.14 10.36
CA PHE A 258 24.06 -4.16 9.30
C PHE A 258 24.10 -2.75 9.89
N ARG A 259 24.75 -1.84 9.17
CA ARG A 259 24.73 -0.42 9.47
C ARG A 259 23.88 0.27 8.42
N MET A 260 23.08 1.23 8.84
CA MET A 260 22.44 2.12 7.90
C MET A 260 23.32 3.36 7.74
N ARG A 261 23.61 3.73 6.50
CA ARG A 261 24.16 5.02 6.15
C ARG A 261 23.06 5.90 5.60
N VAL A 262 22.78 7.00 6.27
CA VAL A 262 21.86 8.03 5.81
C VAL A 262 22.70 9.11 5.12
N PHE A 263 22.30 9.51 3.92
CA PHE A 263 22.95 10.59 3.21
C PHE A 263 22.37 11.91 3.70
N PRO A 264 23.20 12.83 4.23
CA PRO A 264 22.72 14.13 4.65
C PRO A 264 22.12 14.84 3.43
N GLU A 265 20.96 15.46 3.65
CA GLU A 265 20.46 16.44 2.69
C GLU A 265 21.54 17.51 2.55
N ARG A 266 21.96 17.84 1.32
CA ARG A 266 22.84 19.00 1.13
C ARG A 266 22.11 20.18 1.76
N GLN A 267 22.59 20.67 2.90
CA GLN A 267 22.19 21.97 3.42
C GLN A 267 22.45 22.95 2.28
N MET A 268 21.38 23.41 1.61
CA MET A 268 21.47 24.58 0.79
C MET A 268 21.75 25.71 1.78
N THR A 269 23.02 26.02 1.99
CA THR A 269 23.41 27.26 2.66
C THR A 269 22.72 28.37 1.87
N PRO A 270 21.82 29.16 2.49
CA PRO A 270 21.36 30.38 1.85
C PRO A 270 22.62 31.19 1.57
N CYS A 271 22.86 31.52 0.30
CA CYS A 271 23.90 32.47 -0.05
C CYS A 271 23.63 33.76 0.74
N ALA A 272 24.55 34.11 1.63
CA ALA A 272 24.58 35.41 2.29
C ALA A 272 24.96 36.49 1.29
#